data_AF-A0A1M6Q7V4-F1
#
_entry.id   AF-A0A1M6Q7V4-F1
#
_cell.length_a   1.000
_cell.length_b   1.000
_cell.length_c   1.000
_cell.angle_alpha   90.00
_cell.angle_beta   90.00
_cell.angle_gamma   90.00
#
_symmetry.space_group_name_H-M   'P 1'
#
loop_
_entity.id
_entity.type
_entity.pdbx_description
1 polymer ?
#
loop_
_entity_poly.entity_id
_entity_poly.type
_entity_poly.pdbx_seq_one_letter_code
_entity_poly.pdbx_strand_id
1 'polypeptide(L)' 'MDIKLIKFYPFEVSVKRPRLLAYVDLLLFDKVLIKGIKLLENKHGGYFVQMPEHVEIVSRDLLDSIRRVVVDYYKENLL' A
#
# COMPACT_ATOMS: atom_id res chain seq x y z
N MET A 1 -6.58 -14.43 -3.58
CA MET A 1 -7.16 -13.73 -2.42
C MET A 1 -7.92 -12.52 -2.91
N ASP A 2 -9.07 -12.23 -2.32
CA ASP A 2 -9.91 -11.10 -2.72
C ASP A 2 -9.50 -9.84 -1.95
N ILE A 3 -8.86 -8.91 -2.65
CA ILE A 3 -8.36 -7.63 -2.14
C ILE A 3 -8.71 -6.58 -3.19
N LYS A 4 -9.53 -5.61 -2.83
CA LYS A 4 -9.98 -4.56 -3.74
C LYS A 4 -9.37 -3.23 -3.33
N LEU A 5 -8.76 -2.56 -4.29
CA LEU A 5 -8.29 -1.19 -4.10
C LEU A 5 -9.48 -0.25 -4.23
N ILE A 6 -9.79 0.47 -3.16
CA ILE A 6 -10.96 1.35 -3.09
C ILE A 6 -10.56 2.78 -3.43
N LYS A 7 -9.47 3.27 -2.85
CA LYS A 7 -8.91 4.60 -3.13
C LYS A 7 -7.40 4.58 -3.07
N PHE A 8 -6.78 5.38 -3.92
CA PHE A 8 -5.34 5.62 -3.96
C PHE A 8 -5.10 7.12 -3.98
N TYR A 9 -4.38 7.63 -2.98
CA TYR A 9 -4.09 9.05 -2.80
C TYR A 9 -2.59 9.27 -3.03
N PRO A 10 -2.16 9.56 -4.28
CA PRO A 10 -0.75 9.72 -4.60
C PRO A 10 -0.19 11.03 -4.04
N PHE A 11 1.10 11.04 -3.72
CA PHE A 11 1.88 12.21 -3.36
C PHE A 11 2.86 12.58 -4.47
N GLU A 12 3.03 13.88 -4.71
CA GLU A 12 4.11 14.38 -5.54
C GLU A 12 5.47 14.09 -4.86
N VAL A 13 6.32 13.41 -5.60
CA VAL A 13 7.60 12.81 -5.18
C VAL A 13 8.52 13.76 -4.41
N SER A 14 8.47 13.74 -3.07
CA SER A 14 9.42 14.46 -2.20
C SER A 14 10.85 13.93 -2.37
N VAL A 15 11.87 14.81 -2.42
CA VAL A 15 13.28 14.42 -2.61
C VAL A 15 13.89 13.64 -1.41
N LYS A 16 13.18 13.53 -0.28
CA LYS A 16 13.66 12.87 0.95
C LYS A 16 13.23 11.40 1.03
N ARG A 17 14.16 10.51 1.42
CA ARG A 17 13.99 9.04 1.54
C ARG A 17 13.87 8.60 3.02
N PRO A 18 13.06 7.57 3.39
CA PRO A 18 12.11 6.81 2.55
C PRO A 18 10.94 7.68 2.12
N ARG A 19 10.57 7.54 0.85
CA ARG A 19 9.59 8.42 0.22
C ARG A 19 8.20 7.84 0.43
N LEU A 20 7.34 8.57 1.13
CA LEU A 20 5.90 8.28 1.15
C LEU A 20 5.34 8.60 -0.24
N LEU A 21 4.83 7.58 -0.92
CA LEU A 21 4.32 7.68 -2.29
C LEU A 21 2.81 7.85 -2.33
N ALA A 22 2.08 7.20 -1.43
CA ALA A 22 0.63 7.29 -1.39
C ALA A 22 0.05 6.85 -0.05
N TYR A 23 -1.18 7.29 0.22
CA TYR A 23 -2.10 6.55 1.08
C TYR A 23 -3.04 5.69 0.23
N VAL A 24 -3.49 4.56 0.78
CA VAL A 24 -4.32 3.59 0.10
C VAL A 24 -5.41 3.07 1.04
N ASP A 25 -6.62 2.96 0.51
CA ASP A 25 -7.74 2.31 1.18
C ASP A 25 -8.04 0.99 0.45
N LEU A 26 -8.09 -0.12 1.20
CA LEU A 26 -8.31 -1.47 0.67
C LEU A 26 -9.50 -2.15 1.34
N LEU A 27 -10.31 -2.86 0.55
CA LEU A 27 -11.35 -3.76 1.03
C LEU A 27 -10.86 -5.20 0.92
N LEU A 28 -10.76 -5.90 2.05
CA LEU A 28 -10.36 -7.30 2.13
C LEU A 28 -11.61 -8.18 2.18
N PHE A 29 -11.67 -9.17 1.29
CA PHE A 29 -12.70 -10.21 1.23
C PHE A 29 -14.14 -9.66 1.26
N ASP A 30 -14.37 -8.47 0.69
CA ASP A 30 -15.64 -7.75 0.74
C ASP A 30 -16.22 -7.51 2.15
N LYS A 31 -15.37 -7.56 3.20
CA LYS A 31 -15.80 -7.54 4.60
C LYS A 31 -15.09 -6.51 5.46
N VAL A 32 -13.80 -6.26 5.19
CA VAL A 32 -12.96 -5.41 6.05
C VAL A 32 -12.36 -4.29 5.24
N LEU A 33 -12.77 -3.05 5.54
CA LEU A 33 -12.18 -1.86 4.95
C LEU A 33 -11.04 -1.35 5.83
N ILE A 34 -9.82 -1.35 5.31
CA ILE A 34 -8.64 -0.77 5.94
C ILE A 34 -8.31 0.53 5.22
N LYS A 35 -8.30 1.65 5.95
CA LYS A 35 -7.99 2.96 5.41
C LYS A 35 -6.62 3.45 5.83
N GLY A 36 -5.99 4.27 4.99
CA GLY A 36 -4.74 4.95 5.33
C GLY A 36 -3.51 4.06 5.36
N ILE A 37 -3.49 2.98 4.57
CA ILE A 37 -2.27 2.19 4.35
C ILE A 37 -1.27 3.06 3.60
N LYS A 38 -0.01 3.10 4.04
CA LYS A 38 1.03 3.89 3.39
C LYS A 38 1.77 3.04 2.38
N LEU A 39 1.94 3.53 1.16
CA LEU A 39 2.92 3.01 0.19
C LEU A 39 4.22 3.81 0.31
N LEU A 40 5.33 3.12 0.51
CA LEU A 40 6.64 3.71 0.75
C LEU A 40 7.68 3.13 -0.20
N GLU A 41 8.62 3.97 -0.64
CA GLU A 41 9.81 3.58 -1.39
C GLU A 41 11.05 3.72 -0.51
N ASN A 42 11.86 2.65 -0.43
CA ASN A 42 13.12 2.67 0.29
C ASN A 42 14.24 3.31 -0.55
N LYS A 43 15.41 3.54 0.06
CA LYS A 43 16.56 4.14 -0.61
C LYS A 43 17.18 3.30 -1.75
N HIS A 44 16.79 2.04 -1.88
CA HIS A 44 17.26 1.11 -2.91
C HIS A 44 16.21 0.87 -4.01
N GLY A 45 15.10 1.63 -4.04
CA GLY A 45 14.02 1.48 -5.02
C GLY A 45 13.05 0.33 -4.72
N GLY A 46 13.12 -0.25 -3.52
CA GLY A 46 12.18 -1.28 -3.07
C GLY A 46 10.91 -0.66 -2.49
N TYR A 47 9.76 -1.22 -2.86
CA TYR A 47 8.44 -0.79 -2.39
C TYR A 47 7.95 -1.65 -1.23
N PHE A 48 7.35 -0.99 -0.24
CA PHE A 48 6.73 -1.64 0.91
C PHE A 48 5.48 -0.89 1.37
N VAL A 49 4.60 -1.62 2.05
CA VAL A 49 3.38 -1.07 2.64
C VAL A 49 3.53 -1.01 4.15
N GLN A 50 3.01 0.06 4.76
CA GLN A 50 2.91 0.19 6.21
C GLN A 50 1.43 0.29 6.60
N MET A 51 1.01 -0.59 7.52
CA MET A 51 -0.34 -0.58 8.07
C MET A 51 -0.56 0.64 8.99
N PRO A 52 -1.81 1.09 9.18
CA PRO A 52 -2.17 2.05 10.22
C PRO A 52 -1.75 1.57 11.63
N GLU A 53 -1.47 2.51 12.55
CA GLU A 53 -0.85 2.23 13.87
C GLU A 53 -1.58 1.20 14.74
N HIS A 54 -2.88 1.01 14.56
CA HIS A 54 -3.71 0.08 15.35
C HIS A 54 -4.23 -1.11 14.53
N VAL A 55 -3.64 -1.38 13.36
CA VAL A 55 -4.00 -2.50 12.49
C VAL A 55 -2.79 -3.38 12.28
N GLU A 56 -2.89 -4.63 12.72
CA GLU A 56 -1.86 -5.64 12.50
C GLU A 56 -2.40 -6.77 11.62
N ILE A 57 -1.65 -7.09 10.56
CA ILE A 57 -1.94 -8.23 9.68
C ILE A 57 -0.99 -9.35 10.06
N VAL A 58 -1.49 -10.33 10.80
CA VAL A 58 -0.70 -11.48 11.28
C VAL A 58 -0.32 -12.43 10.14
N SER A 59 -1.17 -12.53 9.11
CA SER A 59 -0.90 -13.39 7.96
C SER A 59 0.12 -12.76 7.02
N ARG A 60 1.31 -13.38 6.94
CA ARG A 60 2.37 -12.96 6.02
C ARG A 60 1.92 -13.00 4.56
N ASP A 61 1.21 -14.05 4.16
CA ASP A 61 0.71 -14.21 2.79
C ASP A 61 -0.30 -13.11 2.41
N LEU A 62 -1.13 -12.69 3.38
CA LEU A 62 -2.04 -11.55 3.19
C LEU A 62 -1.26 -10.24 3.05
N LEU A 63 -0.25 -10.01 3.88
CA LEU A 63 0.58 -8.81 3.80
C LEU A 63 1.31 -8.72 2.45
N ASP A 64 1.87 -9.83 1.97
CA ASP A 64 2.53 -9.91 0.67
C ASP A 64 1.55 -9.69 -0.49
N SER A 65 0.34 -10.24 -0.38
CA SER A 65 -0.73 -10.02 -1.36
C SER A 65 -1.17 -8.55 -1.40
N ILE A 66 -1.37 -7.92 -0.23
CA ILE A 66 -1.68 -6.49 -0.10
C ILE A 66 -0.58 -5.66 -0.77
N ARG A 67 0.70 -5.92 -0.43
CA ARG A 67 1.84 -5.22 -1.01
C ARG A 67 1.84 -5.32 -2.52
N ARG A 68 1.65 -6.52 -3.07
CA ARG A 68 1.63 -6.74 -4.53
C ARG A 68 0.53 -5.92 -5.20
N VAL A 69 -0.71 -6.01 -4.71
CA VAL A 69 -1.85 -5.24 -5.27
C VAL A 69 -1.57 -3.73 -5.27
N VAL A 70 -1.03 -3.20 -4.16
CA VAL A 70 -0.74 -1.76 -4.05
C VAL A 70 0.39 -1.33 -4.98
N VAL A 71 1.46 -2.12 -5.06
CA VAL A 71 2.65 -1.80 -5.87
C VAL A 71 2.35 -1.92 -7.36
N ASP A 72 1.62 -2.95 -7.77
CA ASP A 72 1.25 -3.16 -9.17
C ASP A 72 0.37 -2.01 -9.65
N TYR A 73 -0.64 -1.60 -8.86
CA TYR A 73 -1.44 -0.42 -9.18
C TYR A 73 -0.60 0.85 -9.37
N TYR A 74 0.35 1.11 -8.44
CA TYR A 74 1.23 2.27 -8.53
C TYR A 74 2.08 2.24 -9.82
N LYS A 75 2.67 1.09 -10.15
CA LYS A 75 3.51 0.93 -11.33
C LYS A 75 2.75 1.03 -12.65
N GLU A 76 1.52 0.55 -12.69
CA GLU A 76 0.73 0.50 -13.93
C GLU A 76 0.02 1.83 -14.24
N ASN A 77 -0.24 2.67 -13.22
CA ASN A 77 -1.09 3.85 -13.37
C ASN A 77 -0.38 5.19 -13.12
N LEU A 78 0.78 5.19 -12.46
CA LEU A 78 1.41 6.43 -11.95
C LEU A 78 2.91 6.55 -12.22
N LEU A 79 3.55 5.49 -12.72
CA LEU A 79 4.94 5.47 -13.21
C LEU A 79 4.94 5.37 -14.74
#